data_AF-A0A5E7AKB1-F1
#
_entry.id   AF-A0A5E7AKB1-F1
#
_cell.length_a   1.000
_cell.length_b   1.000
_cell.length_c   1.000
_cell.angle_alpha   90.00
_cell.angle_beta   90.00
_cell.angle_gamma   90.00
#
_symmetry.space_group_name_H-M   'P 1'
#
loop_
_entity.id
_entity.type
_entity.pdbx_description
1 polymer ?
#
loop_
_entity_poly.entity_id
_entity_poly.type
_entity_poly.pdbx_seq_one_letter_code
_entity_poly.pdbx_strand_id
1 'polypeptide(L)'
;MLSIQRLPTSQGKQIGVSEETLEFSYDLLGRLIQETTPQGALSYEYDPLSNLTTLTLPTGQHLNHLYYGSGHLHQLNLDGQLISDIERDDLHREVLRTQGALTSCFGYDAMGRKSWQFASRLPAEKLSSIHNPGIQPDLLVEHAYNPIHRRHQYDPAGELIRTLDKLRGEIKYEYEANGQLHSRDTGQLIDSEEFRYDAAANRLNFNTSQFDHVKDNRLKRWRDQEYAYDAWGNLIEKRSGMGKLQTFVYDCENRLVKAETLVNGKLESTGSYRYDSLGRRVGKQSVVNGVTEQKHFLWQGLRMLREERPGQSSLYLYEPGSYAPLARVDQAEGEEQKLYYFHTDQIGTPLEMTDADGSIVWQATYKAWGSVEKLAVNEIEQNLRFQGQYFDDETGLHYNTFRYYDPEVGRFVTQDPIGLSGSFNLYNYAPNSTGWIDPLGWTCSTTLTVNKPKVLSNSELSSAERSFLEKQFMKKQNALNRAAKRGELIWSPGTHDVRISSVQASYRKAVAARFERMFGQAPDLSKLNADHPVDLIVGGSATQRLQMLNETINKSVGSSLKNAGRKAGLQPGDKISSIIFK
;
A
#
# COMPACT_ATOMS: atom_id res chain seq x y z
N MET A 1 13.14 24.63 -8.28
CA MET A 1 11.70 24.90 -8.14
C MET A 1 10.98 24.31 -9.33
N LEU A 2 10.01 23.43 -9.08
CA LEU A 2 9.11 22.83 -10.06
C LEU A 2 7.68 23.24 -9.67
N SER A 3 6.83 23.58 -10.63
CA SER A 3 5.44 23.96 -10.34
C SER A 3 4.46 23.22 -11.25
N ILE A 4 3.32 22.83 -10.72
CA ILE A 4 2.19 22.26 -11.47
C ILE A 4 1.03 23.26 -11.36
N GLN A 5 0.47 23.65 -12.48
CA GLN A 5 -0.70 24.54 -12.53
C GLN A 5 -1.87 23.81 -13.18
N ARG A 6 -3.03 23.84 -12.53
CA ARG A 6 -4.28 23.33 -13.11
C ARG A 6 -5.18 24.46 -13.53
N LEU A 7 -5.57 24.42 -14.80
CA LEU A 7 -6.53 25.35 -15.41
C LEU A 7 -7.77 24.55 -15.81
N PRO A 8 -8.86 24.58 -15.01
CA PRO A 8 -10.06 23.83 -15.31
C PRO A 8 -10.83 24.46 -16.46
N THR A 9 -11.40 23.61 -17.31
CA THR A 9 -12.35 24.01 -18.35
C THR A 9 -13.64 24.56 -17.72
N SER A 10 -14.49 25.23 -18.50
CA SER A 10 -15.81 25.68 -18.03
C SER A 10 -16.65 24.53 -17.46
N GLN A 11 -16.57 23.33 -18.07
CA GLN A 11 -17.22 22.12 -17.57
C GLN A 11 -16.60 21.65 -16.24
N GLY A 12 -15.26 21.66 -16.13
CA GLY A 12 -14.56 21.35 -14.88
C GLY A 12 -14.98 22.26 -13.73
N LYS A 13 -15.11 23.57 -13.99
CA LYS A 13 -15.59 24.55 -12.99
C LYS A 13 -17.02 24.23 -12.52
N GLN A 14 -17.91 23.79 -13.42
CA GLN A 14 -19.30 23.43 -13.07
C GLN A 14 -19.40 22.22 -12.14
N ILE A 15 -18.45 21.28 -12.21
CA ILE A 15 -18.39 20.10 -11.33
C ILE A 15 -17.44 20.29 -10.13
N GLY A 16 -17.02 21.53 -9.86
CA GLY A 16 -16.25 21.88 -8.66
C GLY A 16 -14.73 21.76 -8.77
N VAL A 17 -14.18 21.57 -9.98
CA VAL A 17 -12.72 21.60 -10.20
C VAL A 17 -12.24 23.05 -10.17
N SER A 18 -11.32 23.37 -9.25
CA SER A 18 -10.74 24.70 -9.09
C SER A 18 -9.36 24.82 -9.71
N GLU A 19 -9.02 26.06 -10.06
CA GLU A 19 -7.64 26.45 -10.35
C GLU A 19 -6.78 26.24 -9.11
N GLU A 20 -5.55 25.77 -9.31
CA GLU A 20 -4.58 25.58 -8.23
C GLU A 20 -3.16 25.58 -8.78
N THR A 21 -2.22 25.83 -7.88
CA THR A 21 -0.79 25.70 -8.14
C THR A 21 -0.18 24.87 -7.01
N LEU A 22 0.61 23.87 -7.39
CA LEU A 22 1.48 23.11 -6.49
C LEU A 22 2.93 23.49 -6.80
N GLU A 23 3.72 23.75 -5.77
CA GLU A 23 5.13 24.12 -5.93
C GLU A 23 6.04 23.19 -5.13
N PHE A 24 7.12 22.76 -5.75
CA PHE A 24 8.10 21.85 -5.19
C PHE A 24 9.49 22.48 -5.25
N SER A 25 10.15 22.57 -4.10
CA SER A 25 11.53 23.02 -3.97
C SER A 25 12.43 21.86 -3.61
N TYR A 26 13.62 21.83 -4.19
CA TYR A 26 14.59 20.76 -4.02
C TYR A 26 15.95 21.34 -3.64
N ASP A 27 16.72 20.58 -2.86
CA ASP A 27 18.12 20.90 -2.59
C ASP A 27 19.04 20.50 -3.75
N LEU A 28 20.36 20.72 -3.59
CA LEU A 28 21.37 20.39 -4.60
C LEU A 28 21.54 18.87 -4.84
N LEU A 29 21.03 18.03 -3.94
CA LEU A 29 21.02 16.56 -4.06
C LEU A 29 19.72 16.05 -4.70
N GLY A 30 18.79 16.95 -5.05
CA GLY A 30 17.50 16.60 -5.66
C GLY A 30 16.47 16.11 -4.64
N ARG A 31 16.68 16.33 -3.35
CA ARG A 31 15.73 15.95 -2.29
C ARG A 31 14.68 17.04 -2.13
N LEU A 32 13.42 16.66 -1.96
CA LEU A 32 12.30 17.59 -1.81
C LEU A 32 12.41 18.30 -0.46
N ILE A 33 12.67 19.61 -0.43
CA ILE A 33 12.78 20.40 0.80
C ILE A 33 11.52 21.19 1.12
N GLN A 34 10.63 21.39 0.16
CA GLN A 34 9.34 22.05 0.38
C GLN A 34 8.31 21.62 -0.66
N GLU A 35 7.09 21.34 -0.21
CA GLU A 35 5.88 21.19 -1.02
C GLU A 35 4.87 22.24 -0.59
N THR A 36 4.47 23.13 -1.49
CA THR A 36 3.45 24.16 -1.24
C THR A 36 2.19 23.83 -2.01
N THR A 37 1.07 23.75 -1.31
CA THR A 37 -0.27 23.54 -1.87
C THR A 37 -1.22 24.66 -1.42
N PRO A 38 -2.44 24.76 -1.95
CA PRO A 38 -3.45 25.69 -1.42
C PRO A 38 -3.81 25.47 0.06
N GLN A 39 -3.48 24.29 0.61
CA GLN A 39 -3.70 23.96 2.03
C GLN A 39 -2.51 24.38 2.92
N GLY A 40 -1.41 24.83 2.32
CA GLY A 40 -0.22 25.31 3.02
C GLY A 40 1.07 24.64 2.56
N ALA A 41 2.17 24.96 3.25
CA ALA A 41 3.50 24.44 2.91
C ALA A 41 3.96 23.38 3.90
N LEU A 42 4.42 22.26 3.37
CA LEU A 42 5.22 21.26 4.08
C LEU A 42 6.70 21.53 3.80
N SER A 43 7.52 21.52 4.85
CA SER A 43 8.98 21.65 4.71
C SER A 43 9.68 20.41 5.24
N TYR A 44 10.77 20.03 4.60
CA TYR A 44 11.48 18.78 4.85
C TYR A 44 12.96 19.07 5.11
N GLU A 45 13.46 18.54 6.22
CA GLU A 45 14.87 18.60 6.58
C GLU A 45 15.46 17.21 6.58
N TYR A 46 16.71 17.10 6.12
CA TYR A 46 17.39 15.82 5.96
C TYR A 46 18.77 15.84 6.60
N ASP A 47 19.17 14.69 7.12
CA ASP A 47 20.56 14.46 7.51
C ASP A 47 21.48 14.29 6.27
N PRO A 48 22.82 14.20 6.46
CA PRO A 48 23.76 13.93 5.37
C PRO A 48 23.56 12.57 4.67
N LEU A 49 22.86 11.62 5.28
CA LEU A 49 22.53 10.30 4.72
C LEU A 49 21.19 10.31 3.97
N SER A 50 20.51 11.46 3.90
CA SER A 50 19.21 11.64 3.25
C SER A 50 18.03 10.99 3.98
N ASN A 51 18.16 10.77 5.28
CA ASN A 51 17.02 10.45 6.13
C ASN A 51 16.26 11.74 6.49
N LEU A 52 14.92 11.71 6.44
CA LEU A 52 14.06 12.84 6.77
C LEU A 52 14.08 13.08 8.29
N THR A 53 14.79 14.10 8.77
CA THR A 53 14.91 14.39 10.21
C THR A 53 13.72 15.17 10.74
N THR A 54 13.19 16.12 9.97
CA THR A 54 12.07 16.96 10.41
C THR A 54 11.11 17.22 9.26
N LEU A 55 9.82 17.00 9.53
CA LEU A 55 8.71 17.46 8.69
C LEU A 55 7.99 18.59 9.41
N THR A 56 8.01 19.78 8.84
CA THR A 56 7.29 20.95 9.37
C THR A 56 5.94 21.07 8.67
N LEU A 57 4.85 21.02 9.45
CA LEU A 57 3.47 21.14 8.99
C LEU A 57 3.10 22.61 8.68
N PRO A 58 2.05 22.87 7.87
CA PRO A 58 1.54 24.22 7.64
C PRO A 58 1.14 24.97 8.93
N THR A 59 0.79 24.21 9.97
CA THR A 59 0.46 24.73 11.30
C THR A 59 1.67 25.17 12.12
N GLY A 60 2.90 24.92 11.63
CA GLY A 60 4.16 25.20 12.33
C GLY A 60 4.64 24.05 13.22
N GLN A 61 3.86 22.97 13.37
CA GLN A 61 4.25 21.80 14.16
C GLN A 61 5.39 21.03 13.47
N HIS A 62 6.33 20.52 14.27
CA HIS A 62 7.50 19.77 13.82
C HIS A 62 7.38 18.30 14.19
N LEU A 63 7.23 17.44 13.17
CA LEU A 63 7.34 16.00 13.33
C LEU A 63 8.80 15.59 13.12
N ASN A 64 9.47 15.23 14.21
CA ASN A 64 10.88 14.88 14.22
C ASN A 64 11.09 13.36 14.23
N HIS A 65 12.08 12.95 13.47
CA HIS A 65 12.52 11.57 13.30
C HIS A 65 13.98 11.48 13.73
N LEU A 66 14.25 10.70 14.77
CA LEU A 66 15.61 10.42 15.21
C LEU A 66 16.04 9.07 14.68
N TYR A 67 17.19 9.04 14.02
CA TYR A 67 17.77 7.84 13.43
C TYR A 67 19.05 7.45 14.17
N TYR A 68 19.36 6.16 14.13
CA TYR A 68 20.68 5.65 14.47
C TYR A 68 21.30 4.88 13.29
N GLY A 69 22.62 4.79 13.29
CA GLY A 69 23.38 4.07 12.27
C GLY A 69 23.09 4.59 10.85
N SER A 70 22.76 3.69 9.94
CA SER A 70 22.53 3.96 8.51
C SER A 70 21.10 4.36 8.14
N GLY A 71 20.32 4.92 9.07
CA GLY A 71 18.94 5.39 8.79
C GLY A 71 17.83 4.56 9.42
N HIS A 72 18.10 3.88 10.53
CA HIS A 72 17.05 3.15 11.27
C HIS A 72 16.34 4.10 12.24
N LEU A 73 15.03 4.28 12.07
CA LEU A 73 14.24 5.13 12.96
C LEU A 73 14.28 4.55 14.38
N HIS A 74 14.73 5.38 15.32
CA HIS A 74 14.78 5.13 16.75
C HIS A 74 13.62 5.79 17.49
N GLN A 75 13.28 7.03 17.12
CA GLN A 75 12.25 7.79 17.82
C GLN A 75 11.45 8.66 16.87
N LEU A 76 10.15 8.76 17.13
CA LEU A 76 9.23 9.73 16.54
C LEU A 76 8.71 10.66 17.65
N ASN A 77 8.82 11.97 17.45
CA ASN A 77 8.25 12.96 18.36
C ASN A 77 7.57 14.11 17.60
N LEU A 78 6.55 14.71 18.20
CA LEU A 78 5.83 15.86 17.66
C LEU A 78 6.04 17.04 18.60
N ASP A 79 6.73 18.09 18.15
CA ASP A 79 7.09 19.27 18.97
C ASP A 79 7.78 18.90 20.31
N GLY A 80 8.57 17.83 20.30
CA GLY A 80 9.25 17.30 21.48
C GLY A 80 8.41 16.35 22.35
N GLN A 81 7.10 16.23 22.12
CA GLN A 81 6.28 15.18 22.72
C GLN A 81 6.63 13.83 22.10
N LEU A 82 7.15 12.91 22.91
CA LEU A 82 7.43 11.54 22.48
C LEU A 82 6.15 10.86 21.97
N ILE A 83 6.19 10.38 20.72
CA ILE A 83 5.13 9.55 20.14
C ILE A 83 5.50 8.08 20.30
N SER A 84 6.71 7.69 19.88
CA SER A 84 7.13 6.30 19.95
C SER A 84 8.65 6.19 19.90
N ASP A 85 9.20 5.40 20.81
CA ASP A 85 10.55 4.87 20.77
C ASP A 85 10.51 3.47 20.19
N ILE A 86 11.52 3.12 19.39
CA ILE A 86 11.59 1.91 18.61
C ILE A 86 12.93 1.22 18.84
N GLU A 87 12.87 -0.05 19.24
CA GLU A 87 14.03 -0.94 19.35
C GLU A 87 14.01 -1.99 18.24
N ARG A 88 15.21 -2.43 17.85
CA ARG A 88 15.41 -3.34 16.73
C ARG A 88 16.36 -4.47 17.08
N ASP A 89 16.21 -5.59 16.39
CA ASP A 89 17.18 -6.70 16.45
C ASP A 89 18.42 -6.43 15.60
N ASP A 90 19.38 -7.36 15.62
CA ASP A 90 20.61 -7.32 14.83
C ASP A 90 20.37 -7.31 13.30
N LEU A 91 19.17 -7.67 12.86
CA LEU A 91 18.74 -7.58 11.45
C LEU A 91 18.00 -6.26 11.16
N HIS A 92 18.02 -5.32 12.10
CA HIS A 92 17.33 -4.03 12.08
C HIS A 92 15.80 -4.13 11.90
N ARG A 93 15.22 -5.29 12.24
CA ARG A 93 13.76 -5.46 12.28
C ARG A 93 13.25 -4.94 13.60
N GLU A 94 12.07 -4.35 13.55
CA GLU A 94 11.47 -3.75 14.72
C GLU A 94 11.01 -4.81 15.71
N VAL A 95 11.53 -4.80 16.94
CA VAL A 95 11.17 -5.79 17.95
C VAL A 95 10.33 -5.22 19.08
N LEU A 96 10.46 -3.93 19.35
CA LEU A 96 9.67 -3.21 20.34
C LEU A 96 9.31 -1.82 19.83
N ARG A 97 8.15 -1.33 20.27
CA ARG A 97 7.83 0.10 20.24
C ARG A 97 7.04 0.55 21.47
N THR A 98 7.22 1.79 21.89
CA THR A 98 6.37 2.43 22.92
C THR A 98 5.13 3.06 22.28
N GLN A 99 3.99 2.94 22.95
CA GLN A 99 2.67 3.41 22.50
C GLN A 99 1.85 3.84 23.74
N GLY A 100 2.24 4.97 24.34
CA GLY A 100 1.66 5.44 25.60
C GLY A 100 2.05 4.52 26.76
N ALA A 101 1.06 4.11 27.57
CA ALA A 101 1.25 3.16 28.66
C ALA A 101 1.51 1.71 28.21
N LEU A 102 1.39 1.43 26.90
CA LEU A 102 1.67 0.11 26.33
C LEU A 102 3.01 0.11 25.61
N THR A 103 3.69 -1.03 25.69
CA THR A 103 4.82 -1.39 24.84
C THR A 103 4.41 -2.57 23.98
N SER A 104 4.53 -2.40 22.67
CA SER A 104 4.26 -3.46 21.69
C SER A 104 5.54 -4.22 21.37
N CYS A 105 5.45 -5.54 21.36
CA CYS A 105 6.53 -6.46 21.04
C CYS A 105 6.21 -7.23 19.76
N PHE A 106 7.22 -7.47 18.93
CA PHE A 106 7.08 -8.20 17.68
C PHE A 106 8.12 -9.32 17.59
N GLY A 107 7.70 -10.44 17.00
CA GLY A 107 8.59 -11.52 16.60
C GLY A 107 8.37 -11.90 15.15
N TYR A 108 9.44 -12.43 14.55
CA TYR A 108 9.48 -12.75 13.14
C TYR A 108 9.86 -14.20 12.92
N ASP A 109 9.40 -14.77 11.81
CA ASP A 109 9.94 -16.02 11.31
C ASP A 109 11.28 -15.82 10.58
N ALA A 110 11.87 -16.92 10.09
CA ALA A 110 13.13 -16.90 9.35
C ALA A 110 13.07 -16.11 8.03
N MET A 111 11.86 -15.82 7.52
CA MET A 111 11.61 -15.06 6.31
C MET A 111 11.32 -13.58 6.61
N GLY A 112 11.37 -13.17 7.88
CA GLY A 112 11.14 -11.78 8.29
C GLY A 112 9.66 -11.37 8.34
N ARG A 113 8.73 -12.32 8.31
CA ARG A 113 7.29 -12.06 8.47
C ARG A 113 6.93 -12.07 9.94
N LYS A 114 6.00 -11.19 10.36
CA LYS A 114 5.50 -11.15 11.75
C LYS A 114 4.88 -12.51 12.09
N SER A 115 5.47 -13.23 13.02
CA SER A 115 5.00 -14.55 13.51
C SER A 115 4.21 -14.42 14.80
N TRP A 116 4.50 -13.41 15.62
CA TRP A 116 3.71 -13.04 16.78
C TRP A 116 3.87 -11.57 17.11
N GLN A 117 2.88 -11.02 17.82
CA GLN A 117 2.93 -9.68 18.39
C GLN A 117 2.04 -9.59 19.62
N PHE A 118 2.38 -8.71 20.56
CA PHE A 118 1.53 -8.41 21.71
C PHE A 118 1.80 -7.00 22.23
N ALA A 119 0.82 -6.43 22.94
CA ALA A 119 0.98 -5.19 23.69
C ALA A 119 0.93 -5.47 25.19
N SER A 120 1.80 -4.86 25.97
CA SER A 120 1.91 -5.06 27.42
C SER A 120 2.12 -3.74 28.15
N ARG A 121 1.71 -3.66 29.42
CA ARG A 121 2.04 -2.52 30.32
C ARG A 121 3.43 -2.61 30.94
N LEU A 122 4.17 -3.67 30.63
CA LEU A 122 5.57 -3.76 31.02
C LEU A 122 6.38 -2.74 30.20
N PRO A 123 7.36 -2.06 30.83
CA PRO A 123 8.20 -1.10 30.14
C PRO A 123 9.21 -1.81 29.21
N ALA A 124 9.68 -1.09 28.19
CA ALA A 124 10.54 -1.64 27.15
C ALA A 124 11.82 -2.30 27.69
N GLU A 125 12.40 -1.79 28.78
CA GLU A 125 13.63 -2.33 29.37
C GLU A 125 13.42 -3.73 29.97
N LYS A 126 12.20 -4.05 30.43
CA LYS A 126 11.88 -5.42 30.89
C LYS A 126 11.63 -6.36 29.72
N LEU A 127 11.01 -5.86 28.66
CA LEU A 127 10.59 -6.63 27.50
C LEU A 127 11.74 -6.90 26.51
N SER A 128 12.78 -6.06 26.48
CA SER A 128 13.99 -6.25 25.67
C SER A 128 14.68 -7.60 25.93
N SER A 129 14.51 -8.15 27.14
CA SER A 129 15.06 -9.46 27.49
C SER A 129 14.38 -10.63 26.76
N ILE A 130 13.16 -10.45 26.24
CA ILE A 130 12.32 -11.51 25.62
C ILE A 130 12.93 -12.01 24.30
N HIS A 131 13.66 -11.16 23.60
CA HIS A 131 14.33 -11.53 22.35
C HIS A 131 15.64 -12.29 22.57
N ASN A 132 16.01 -12.57 23.83
CA ASN A 132 17.11 -13.48 24.14
C ASN A 132 16.73 -14.93 23.82
N PRO A 133 17.59 -15.70 23.13
CA PRO A 133 17.30 -17.07 22.67
C PRO A 133 16.96 -18.09 23.78
N GLY A 134 17.14 -17.73 25.06
CA GLY A 134 16.80 -18.56 26.22
C GLY A 134 15.41 -18.37 26.81
N ILE A 135 14.63 -17.37 26.37
CA ILE A 135 13.27 -17.09 26.87
C ILE A 135 12.26 -17.62 25.85
N GLN A 136 11.35 -18.50 26.28
CA GLN A 136 10.24 -18.93 25.43
C GLN A 136 9.17 -17.82 25.38
N PRO A 137 8.97 -17.16 24.22
CA PRO A 137 8.03 -16.05 24.11
C PRO A 137 6.57 -16.50 24.26
N ASP A 138 6.26 -17.80 24.08
CA ASP A 138 4.89 -18.33 24.13
C ASP A 138 4.16 -17.98 25.45
N LEU A 139 4.86 -18.04 26.59
CA LEU A 139 4.30 -17.71 27.91
C LEU A 139 4.01 -16.22 28.10
N LEU A 140 4.70 -15.36 27.35
CA LEU A 140 4.56 -13.92 27.41
C LEU A 140 3.49 -13.43 26.43
N VAL A 141 3.48 -13.95 25.21
CA VAL A 141 2.52 -13.54 24.17
C VAL A 141 1.09 -13.77 24.66
N GLU A 142 0.78 -14.98 25.14
CA GLU A 142 -0.57 -15.41 25.52
C GLU A 142 -0.94 -15.02 26.98
N HIS A 143 -0.11 -14.21 27.65
CA HIS A 143 -0.34 -13.85 29.04
C HIS A 143 -1.68 -13.11 29.21
N ALA A 144 -2.46 -13.51 30.23
CA ALA A 144 -3.80 -12.99 30.46
C ALA A 144 -3.86 -11.45 30.60
N TYR A 145 -2.78 -10.83 31.08
CA TYR A 145 -2.66 -9.38 31.26
C TYR A 145 -2.32 -8.58 30.00
N ASN A 146 -1.91 -9.21 28.90
CA ASN A 146 -1.64 -8.49 27.66
C ASN A 146 -2.97 -8.19 26.95
N PRO A 147 -3.42 -6.93 26.83
CA PRO A 147 -4.73 -6.62 26.25
C PRO A 147 -4.85 -7.06 24.79
N ILE A 148 -3.74 -7.10 24.06
CA ILE A 148 -3.68 -7.44 22.63
C ILE A 148 -2.56 -8.46 22.44
N HIS A 149 -2.85 -9.60 21.82
CA HIS A 149 -1.83 -10.53 21.34
C HIS A 149 -2.30 -11.32 20.12
N ARG A 150 -1.36 -11.63 19.23
CA ARG A 150 -1.60 -12.37 18.00
C ARG A 150 -0.45 -13.30 17.65
N ARG A 151 -0.77 -14.41 16.99
CA ARG A 151 0.19 -15.31 16.35
C ARG A 151 -0.24 -15.58 14.93
N HIS A 152 0.72 -15.63 14.02
CA HIS A 152 0.54 -15.87 12.60
C HIS A 152 1.34 -17.10 12.20
N GLN A 153 0.70 -18.02 11.51
CA GLN A 153 1.35 -19.17 10.91
C GLN A 153 1.22 -19.08 9.40
N TYR A 154 2.30 -19.41 8.73
CA TYR A 154 2.39 -19.34 7.29
C TYR A 154 2.79 -20.69 6.73
N ASP A 155 2.36 -20.98 5.51
CA ASP A 155 2.84 -22.13 4.77
C ASP A 155 4.25 -21.88 4.18
N PRO A 156 4.88 -22.91 3.58
CA PRO A 156 6.15 -22.76 2.89
C PRO A 156 6.11 -21.85 1.65
N ALA A 157 4.93 -21.60 1.07
CA ALA A 157 4.78 -20.76 -0.13
C ALA A 157 4.76 -19.27 0.20
N GLY A 158 4.48 -18.89 1.45
CA GLY A 158 4.40 -17.50 1.84
C GLY A 158 3.10 -17.10 2.53
N GLU A 159 2.06 -17.90 2.38
CA GLU A 159 0.68 -17.51 2.62
C GLU A 159 0.28 -17.71 4.08
N LEU A 160 -0.52 -16.80 4.63
CA LEU A 160 -0.99 -16.84 6.01
C LEU A 160 -2.07 -17.92 6.14
N ILE A 161 -1.77 -19.04 6.82
CA ILE A 161 -2.71 -20.16 6.97
C ILE A 161 -3.46 -20.15 8.29
N ARG A 162 -2.98 -19.42 9.30
CA ARG A 162 -3.63 -19.35 10.61
C ARG A 162 -3.30 -18.05 11.34
N THR A 163 -4.31 -17.46 11.97
CA THR A 163 -4.17 -16.39 12.95
C THR A 163 -4.81 -16.83 14.27
N LEU A 164 -4.07 -16.69 15.37
CA LEU A 164 -4.62 -16.77 16.73
C LEU A 164 -4.63 -15.36 17.30
N ASP A 165 -5.78 -14.82 17.63
CA ASP A 165 -5.95 -13.46 18.16
C ASP A 165 -6.76 -13.49 19.47
N LYS A 166 -6.30 -12.78 20.50
CA LYS A 166 -6.96 -12.76 21.82
C LYS A 166 -8.43 -12.34 21.75
N LEU A 167 -8.73 -11.34 20.92
CA LEU A 167 -10.03 -10.67 20.86
C LEU A 167 -10.94 -11.27 19.80
N ARG A 168 -10.38 -12.00 18.82
CA ARG A 168 -11.10 -12.56 17.66
C ARG A 168 -11.06 -14.09 17.55
N GLY A 169 -10.29 -14.76 18.39
CA GLY A 169 -10.15 -16.21 18.38
C GLY A 169 -9.25 -16.70 17.26
N GLU A 170 -9.49 -17.93 16.81
CA GLU A 170 -8.72 -18.59 15.76
C GLU A 170 -9.37 -18.39 14.39
N ILE A 171 -8.55 -18.03 13.40
CA ILE A 171 -8.95 -17.95 11.99
C ILE A 171 -7.98 -18.79 11.17
N LYS A 172 -8.50 -19.66 10.31
CA LYS A 172 -7.74 -20.47 9.36
C LYS A 172 -8.00 -19.98 7.94
N TYR A 173 -6.99 -20.11 7.09
CA TYR A 173 -7.08 -19.70 5.69
C TYR A 173 -6.57 -20.81 4.78
N GLU A 174 -7.24 -20.99 3.66
CA GLU A 174 -6.81 -21.86 2.59
C GLU A 174 -6.72 -21.09 1.29
N TYR A 175 -5.81 -21.52 0.41
CA TYR A 175 -5.53 -20.84 -0.85
C TYR A 175 -5.58 -21.84 -2.01
N GLU A 176 -5.98 -21.33 -3.18
CA GLU A 176 -5.78 -22.04 -4.42
C GLU A 176 -4.28 -22.07 -4.79
N ALA A 177 -3.89 -22.99 -5.69
CA ALA A 177 -2.49 -23.15 -6.09
C ALA A 177 -1.85 -21.91 -6.76
N ASN A 178 -2.66 -20.92 -7.14
CA ASN A 178 -2.24 -19.65 -7.71
C ASN A 178 -2.15 -18.51 -6.67
N GLY A 179 -2.37 -18.79 -5.38
CA GLY A 179 -2.30 -17.85 -4.27
C GLY A 179 -3.59 -17.07 -3.98
N GLN A 180 -4.68 -17.36 -4.69
CA GLN A 180 -5.99 -16.76 -4.40
C GLN A 180 -6.57 -17.36 -3.13
N LEU A 181 -7.17 -16.50 -2.29
CA LEU A 181 -7.79 -16.93 -1.05
C LEU A 181 -9.02 -17.79 -1.35
N HIS A 182 -9.00 -19.06 -0.95
CA HIS A 182 -10.09 -20.01 -1.13
C HIS A 182 -11.09 -19.97 0.02
N SER A 183 -10.60 -19.91 1.27
CA SER A 183 -11.46 -19.88 2.46
C SER A 183 -10.84 -19.06 3.60
N ARG A 184 -11.70 -18.49 4.43
CA ARG A 184 -11.42 -17.88 5.74
C ARG A 184 -12.38 -18.53 6.74
N ASP A 185 -11.88 -19.46 7.54
CA ASP A 185 -12.66 -20.20 8.52
C ASP A 185 -12.42 -19.66 9.93
N THR A 186 -13.48 -19.23 10.60
CA THR A 186 -13.47 -18.72 11.99
C THR A 186 -13.85 -19.80 13.01
N GLY A 187 -14.10 -21.04 12.56
CA GLY A 187 -14.70 -22.10 13.37
C GLY A 187 -16.19 -21.89 13.66
N GLN A 188 -16.80 -20.82 13.15
CA GLN A 188 -18.22 -20.54 13.25
C GLN A 188 -18.89 -20.61 11.86
N LEU A 189 -20.07 -21.23 11.80
CA LEU A 189 -20.77 -21.43 10.52
C LEU A 189 -21.18 -20.12 9.81
N ILE A 190 -21.44 -19.06 10.58
CA ILE A 190 -22.01 -17.80 10.06
C ILE A 190 -20.93 -16.80 9.62
N ASP A 191 -19.75 -16.85 10.25
CA ASP A 191 -18.69 -15.86 10.06
C ASP A 191 -17.56 -16.38 9.12
N SER A 192 -17.62 -17.66 8.73
CA SER A 192 -16.71 -18.24 7.76
C SER A 192 -17.08 -17.87 6.32
N GLU A 193 -16.05 -17.65 5.50
CA GLU A 193 -16.19 -17.22 4.10
C GLU A 193 -15.46 -18.19 3.18
N GLU A 194 -16.09 -18.56 2.07
CA GLU A 194 -15.46 -19.26 0.96
C GLU A 194 -15.48 -18.36 -0.29
N PHE A 195 -14.57 -18.61 -1.23
CA PHE A 195 -14.41 -17.79 -2.41
C PHE A 195 -14.22 -18.65 -3.66
N ARG A 196 -14.78 -18.19 -4.77
CA ARG A 196 -14.61 -18.76 -6.11
C ARG A 196 -14.22 -17.67 -7.07
N TYR A 197 -13.40 -18.00 -8.06
CA TYR A 197 -12.89 -17.05 -9.04
C TYR A 197 -13.04 -17.60 -10.45
N ASP A 198 -13.19 -16.69 -11.43
CA ASP A 198 -12.95 -17.04 -12.83
C ASP A 198 -11.44 -17.00 -13.16
N ALA A 199 -11.08 -17.39 -14.38
CA ALA A 199 -9.68 -17.42 -14.84
C ALA A 199 -9.00 -16.03 -14.84
N ALA A 200 -9.77 -14.95 -14.81
CA ALA A 200 -9.26 -13.59 -14.72
C ALA A 200 -9.29 -13.06 -13.26
N ALA A 201 -9.44 -13.93 -12.27
CA ALA A 201 -9.50 -13.59 -10.86
C ALA A 201 -10.69 -12.70 -10.46
N ASN A 202 -11.77 -12.64 -11.25
CA ASN A 202 -13.01 -12.04 -10.78
C ASN A 202 -13.67 -13.00 -9.79
N ARG A 203 -14.09 -12.48 -8.62
CA ARG A 203 -14.88 -13.28 -7.69
C ARG A 203 -16.22 -13.64 -8.33
N LEU A 204 -16.65 -14.88 -8.11
CA LEU A 204 -17.92 -15.44 -8.55
C LEU A 204 -18.84 -15.72 -7.35
N ASN A 205 -20.15 -15.76 -7.59
CA ASN A 205 -21.11 -16.19 -6.56
C ASN A 205 -20.95 -17.71 -6.33
N PHE A 206 -21.39 -18.21 -5.17
CA PHE A 206 -21.34 -19.66 -4.91
C PHE A 206 -22.20 -20.48 -5.86
N ASN A 207 -23.34 -19.92 -6.26
CA ASN A 207 -24.33 -20.62 -7.08
C ASN A 207 -24.04 -20.50 -8.58
N THR A 208 -22.99 -19.78 -8.99
CA THR A 208 -22.58 -19.69 -10.40
C THR A 208 -21.78 -20.93 -10.80
N SER A 209 -21.90 -21.31 -12.08
CA SER A 209 -21.13 -22.39 -12.67
C SER A 209 -19.63 -22.08 -12.58
N GLN A 210 -18.79 -23.09 -12.41
CA GLN A 210 -17.32 -22.93 -12.45
C GLN A 210 -16.81 -22.41 -13.82
N PHE A 211 -17.66 -22.46 -14.85
CA PHE A 211 -17.37 -21.96 -16.20
C PHE A 211 -17.92 -20.55 -16.45
N ASP A 212 -18.62 -19.98 -15.47
CA ASP A 212 -19.06 -18.59 -15.55
C ASP A 212 -17.84 -17.67 -15.50
N HIS A 213 -17.90 -16.58 -16.26
CA HIS A 213 -16.84 -15.60 -16.33
C HIS A 213 -17.44 -14.21 -16.37
N VAL A 214 -16.72 -13.26 -15.79
CA VAL A 214 -17.12 -11.86 -15.81
C VAL A 214 -16.56 -11.23 -17.10
N LYS A 215 -17.45 -11.03 -18.06
CA LYS A 215 -17.09 -10.37 -19.33
C LYS A 215 -16.46 -8.99 -19.07
N ASP A 216 -15.35 -8.70 -19.75
CA ASP A 216 -14.59 -7.45 -19.68
C ASP A 216 -14.10 -7.10 -18.26
N ASN A 217 -14.07 -8.09 -17.35
CA ASN A 217 -13.89 -7.89 -15.91
C ASN A 217 -14.91 -6.91 -15.28
N ARG A 218 -16.06 -6.67 -15.92
CA ARG A 218 -17.12 -5.77 -15.41
C ARG A 218 -18.23 -6.59 -14.75
N LEU A 219 -18.19 -6.68 -13.43
CA LEU A 219 -19.16 -7.45 -12.67
C LEU A 219 -20.53 -6.77 -12.75
N LYS A 220 -21.53 -7.45 -13.33
CA LYS A 220 -22.89 -6.92 -13.45
C LYS A 220 -23.81 -7.28 -12.29
N ARG A 221 -23.58 -8.44 -11.66
CA ARG A 221 -24.42 -8.97 -10.57
C ARG A 221 -23.55 -9.72 -9.57
N TRP A 222 -23.79 -9.49 -8.29
CA TRP A 222 -23.14 -10.18 -7.17
C TRP A 222 -24.15 -10.32 -6.04
N ARG A 223 -24.49 -11.54 -5.63
CA ARG A 223 -25.57 -11.81 -4.68
C ARG A 223 -26.85 -11.03 -5.06
N ASP A 224 -27.34 -10.17 -4.16
CA ASP A 224 -28.51 -9.30 -4.31
C ASP A 224 -28.16 -7.89 -4.84
N GLN A 225 -26.96 -7.74 -5.42
CA GLN A 225 -26.44 -6.47 -5.89
C GLN A 225 -26.28 -6.46 -7.41
N GLU A 226 -26.61 -5.33 -8.02
CA GLU A 226 -26.50 -5.10 -9.46
C GLU A 226 -25.67 -3.86 -9.76
N TYR A 227 -24.88 -3.92 -10.83
CA TYR A 227 -23.83 -2.96 -11.14
C TYR A 227 -23.94 -2.52 -12.61
N ALA A 228 -23.92 -1.21 -12.84
CA ALA A 228 -23.87 -0.62 -14.18
C ALA A 228 -22.62 0.24 -14.34
N TYR A 229 -21.98 0.15 -15.50
CA TYR A 229 -20.76 0.89 -15.82
C TYR A 229 -20.97 1.80 -17.01
N ASP A 230 -20.25 2.91 -17.05
CA ASP A 230 -20.14 3.73 -18.24
C ASP A 230 -19.29 3.04 -19.33
N ALA A 231 -19.11 3.72 -20.47
CA ALA A 231 -18.31 3.20 -21.57
C ALA A 231 -16.84 2.99 -21.15
N TRP A 232 -16.29 3.83 -20.26
CA TRP A 232 -14.90 3.80 -19.80
C TRP A 232 -14.67 2.79 -18.67
N GLY A 233 -15.74 2.16 -18.19
CA GLY A 233 -15.68 1.11 -17.18
C GLY A 233 -15.71 1.64 -15.75
N ASN A 234 -16.17 2.88 -15.53
CA ASN A 234 -16.43 3.38 -14.19
C ASN A 234 -17.82 2.91 -13.73
N LEU A 235 -17.93 2.43 -12.49
CA LEU A 235 -19.20 2.07 -11.88
C LEU A 235 -20.06 3.34 -11.71
N ILE A 236 -21.18 3.43 -12.41
CA ILE A 236 -22.10 4.59 -12.35
C ILE A 236 -23.35 4.30 -11.52
N GLU A 237 -23.69 3.03 -11.32
CA GLU A 237 -24.86 2.62 -10.53
C GLU A 237 -24.60 1.31 -9.77
N LYS A 238 -24.90 1.29 -8.47
CA LYS A 238 -24.95 0.08 -7.63
C LYS A 238 -26.32 -0.03 -6.98
N ARG A 239 -27.07 -1.08 -7.30
CA ARG A 239 -28.33 -1.44 -6.62
C ARG A 239 -28.04 -2.54 -5.61
N SER A 240 -28.61 -2.47 -4.41
CA SER A 240 -28.43 -3.48 -3.38
C SER A 240 -29.78 -3.79 -2.70
N GLY A 241 -30.17 -5.06 -2.74
CA GLY A 241 -31.47 -5.50 -2.25
C GLY A 241 -32.64 -4.80 -2.96
N MET A 242 -33.77 -4.64 -2.26
CA MET A 242 -35.00 -4.07 -2.84
C MET A 242 -35.09 -2.54 -2.76
N GLY A 243 -34.16 -1.85 -2.09
CA GLY A 243 -34.38 -0.45 -1.71
C GLY A 243 -33.19 0.49 -1.82
N LYS A 244 -31.94 -0.01 -1.89
CA LYS A 244 -30.74 0.85 -1.92
C LYS A 244 -30.24 1.03 -3.34
N LEU A 245 -30.15 2.28 -3.80
CA LEU A 245 -29.61 2.68 -5.09
C LEU A 245 -28.50 3.71 -4.85
N GLN A 246 -27.31 3.43 -5.36
CA GLN A 246 -26.19 4.35 -5.34
C GLN A 246 -25.85 4.78 -6.76
N THR A 247 -25.64 6.07 -6.97
CA THR A 247 -25.20 6.65 -8.25
C THR A 247 -23.86 7.36 -8.07
N PHE A 248 -23.03 7.29 -9.11
CA PHE A 248 -21.66 7.80 -9.07
C PHE A 248 -21.37 8.64 -10.32
N VAL A 249 -20.72 9.79 -10.12
CA VAL A 249 -20.37 10.73 -11.18
C VAL A 249 -18.87 10.99 -11.15
N TYR A 250 -18.23 10.94 -12.32
CA TYR A 250 -16.79 11.07 -12.50
C TYR A 250 -16.44 12.31 -13.31
N ASP A 251 -15.25 12.86 -13.08
CA ASP A 251 -14.66 13.87 -13.94
C ASP A 251 -13.99 13.26 -15.19
N CYS A 252 -13.42 14.11 -16.05
CA CYS A 252 -12.73 13.68 -17.26
C CYS A 252 -11.40 12.94 -17.00
N GLU A 253 -10.91 12.93 -15.75
CA GLU A 253 -9.74 12.16 -15.32
C GLU A 253 -10.15 10.83 -14.65
N ASN A 254 -11.42 10.42 -14.79
CA ASN A 254 -12.01 9.22 -14.19
C ASN A 254 -11.97 9.20 -12.65
N ARG A 255 -11.98 10.37 -11.99
CA ARG A 255 -12.04 10.46 -10.53
C ARG A 255 -13.49 10.69 -10.09
N LEU A 256 -13.91 9.99 -9.03
CA LEU A 256 -15.25 10.13 -8.46
C LEU A 256 -15.41 11.53 -7.86
N VAL A 257 -16.29 12.36 -8.41
CA VAL A 257 -16.53 13.74 -7.91
C VAL A 257 -17.84 13.87 -7.15
N LYS A 258 -18.82 12.98 -7.39
CA LYS A 258 -20.09 12.97 -6.67
C LYS A 258 -20.64 11.56 -6.53
N ALA A 259 -21.23 11.26 -5.37
CA ALA A 259 -22.00 10.05 -5.12
C ALA A 259 -23.31 10.39 -4.41
N GLU A 260 -24.38 9.64 -4.70
CA GLU A 260 -25.67 9.76 -4.01
C GLU A 260 -26.18 8.37 -3.63
N THR A 261 -26.72 8.22 -2.42
CA THR A 261 -27.38 6.99 -1.96
C THR A 261 -28.84 7.28 -1.69
N LEU A 262 -29.72 6.58 -2.39
CA LEU A 262 -31.15 6.56 -2.16
C LEU A 262 -31.53 5.25 -1.44
N VAL A 263 -32.33 5.36 -0.39
CA VAL A 263 -32.93 4.23 0.31
C VAL A 263 -34.45 4.36 0.26
N ASN A 264 -35.11 3.34 -0.30
CA ASN A 264 -36.56 3.30 -0.52
C ASN A 264 -37.07 4.54 -1.28
N GLY A 265 -36.30 5.00 -2.28
CA GLY A 265 -36.61 6.16 -3.12
C GLY A 265 -36.34 7.52 -2.48
N LYS A 266 -35.79 7.56 -1.26
CA LYS A 266 -35.48 8.79 -0.52
C LYS A 266 -33.96 9.00 -0.51
N LEU A 267 -33.52 10.23 -0.76
CA LEU A 267 -32.10 10.58 -0.66
C LEU A 267 -31.66 10.47 0.81
N GLU A 268 -30.80 9.50 1.09
CA GLU A 268 -30.28 9.23 2.43
C GLU A 268 -28.92 9.90 2.62
N SER A 269 -28.06 9.81 1.61
CA SER A 269 -26.75 10.43 1.64
C SER A 269 -26.27 10.98 0.30
N THR A 270 -25.37 11.96 0.39
CA THR A 270 -24.64 12.52 -0.75
C THR A 270 -23.19 12.74 -0.36
N GLY A 271 -22.27 12.58 -1.31
CA GLY A 271 -20.84 12.88 -1.17
C GLY A 271 -20.36 13.67 -2.37
N SER A 272 -19.53 14.68 -2.15
CA SER A 272 -18.85 15.47 -3.18
C SER A 272 -17.36 15.56 -2.84
N TYR A 273 -16.50 15.30 -3.82
CA TYR A 273 -15.06 15.15 -3.60
C TYR A 273 -14.24 16.09 -4.48
N ARG A 274 -13.13 16.57 -3.95
CA ARG A 274 -12.18 17.44 -4.66
C ARG A 274 -10.78 16.85 -4.60
N TYR A 275 -10.07 16.98 -5.72
CA TYR A 275 -8.72 16.45 -5.89
C TYR A 275 -7.75 17.55 -6.27
N ASP A 276 -6.48 17.35 -5.99
CA ASP A 276 -5.41 18.15 -6.57
C ASP A 276 -4.88 17.56 -7.89
N SER A 277 -3.88 18.22 -8.45
CA SER A 277 -3.24 17.90 -9.72
C SER A 277 -2.39 16.63 -9.66
N LEU A 278 -2.11 16.12 -8.47
CA LEU A 278 -1.48 14.82 -8.26
C LEU A 278 -2.52 13.70 -8.09
N GLY A 279 -3.82 14.02 -8.15
CA GLY A 279 -4.91 13.06 -7.98
C GLY A 279 -5.24 12.74 -6.52
N ARG A 280 -4.68 13.47 -5.55
CA ARG A 280 -4.94 13.27 -4.12
C ARG A 280 -6.23 13.95 -3.74
N ARG A 281 -7.08 13.29 -2.94
CA ARG A 281 -8.32 13.91 -2.46
C ARG A 281 -7.99 14.96 -1.39
N VAL A 282 -8.21 16.22 -1.70
CA VAL A 282 -7.91 17.37 -0.80
C VAL A 282 -9.14 17.88 -0.06
N GLY A 283 -10.33 17.43 -0.43
CA GLY A 283 -11.55 17.75 0.31
C GLY A 283 -12.73 16.86 -0.02
N LYS A 284 -13.65 16.80 0.94
CA LYS A 284 -14.92 16.08 0.84
C LYS A 284 -16.01 16.89 1.55
N GLN A 285 -17.20 16.90 0.95
CA GLN A 285 -18.42 17.34 1.61
C GLN A 285 -19.43 16.19 1.54
N SER A 286 -19.96 15.76 2.67
CA SER A 286 -21.00 14.74 2.73
C SER A 286 -22.24 15.27 3.45
N VAL A 287 -23.39 14.75 3.06
CA VAL A 287 -24.65 14.91 3.80
C VAL A 287 -25.17 13.51 4.05
N VAL A 288 -25.32 13.10 5.31
CA VAL A 288 -25.82 11.79 5.70
C VAL A 288 -26.95 11.99 6.70
N ASN A 289 -28.15 11.52 6.40
CA ASN A 289 -29.34 11.71 7.25
C ASN A 289 -29.59 13.18 7.64
N GLY A 290 -29.29 14.11 6.73
CA GLY A 290 -29.42 15.55 6.93
C GLY A 290 -28.25 16.22 7.66
N VAL A 291 -27.29 15.47 8.20
CA VAL A 291 -26.08 16.02 8.82
C VAL A 291 -25.04 16.30 7.75
N THR A 292 -24.58 17.55 7.67
CA THR A 292 -23.53 17.95 6.72
C THR A 292 -22.17 17.91 7.40
N GLU A 293 -21.23 17.20 6.78
CA GLU A 293 -19.81 17.24 7.16
C GLU A 293 -18.96 17.81 6.03
N GLN A 294 -17.92 18.55 6.41
CA GLN A 294 -16.90 19.04 5.51
C GLN A 294 -15.53 18.66 6.06
N LYS A 295 -14.73 18.02 5.21
CA LYS A 295 -13.38 17.55 5.54
C LYS A 295 -12.38 18.06 4.52
N HIS A 296 -11.23 18.49 4.99
CA HIS A 296 -10.05 18.79 4.19
C HIS A 296 -8.94 17.80 4.51
N PHE A 297 -8.10 17.50 3.53
CA PHE A 297 -7.01 16.55 3.69
C PHE A 297 -5.69 17.18 3.27
N LEU A 298 -4.68 17.05 4.13
CA LEU A 298 -3.29 17.37 3.84
C LEU A 298 -2.52 16.07 3.57
N TRP A 299 -1.55 16.12 2.65
CA TRP A 299 -0.83 14.95 2.17
C TRP A 299 0.68 15.15 2.30
N GLN A 300 1.40 14.11 2.72
CA GLN A 300 2.85 14.01 2.63
C GLN A 300 3.20 13.10 1.44
N GLY A 301 3.56 13.68 0.30
CA GLY A 301 3.65 12.91 -0.95
C GLY A 301 2.29 12.29 -1.29
N LEU A 302 2.22 10.95 -1.38
CA LEU A 302 0.98 10.21 -1.65
C LEU A 302 0.35 9.59 -0.39
N ARG A 303 0.81 9.96 0.81
CA ARG A 303 0.26 9.47 2.09
C ARG A 303 -0.55 10.57 2.78
N MET A 304 -1.81 10.28 3.11
CA MET A 304 -2.67 11.23 3.84
C MET A 304 -2.00 11.55 5.17
N LEU A 305 -1.73 12.82 5.44
CA LEU A 305 -1.05 13.25 6.66
C LEU A 305 -2.05 13.75 7.69
N ARG A 306 -3.07 14.50 7.27
CA ARG A 306 -3.99 15.18 8.20
C ARG A 306 -5.40 15.22 7.63
N GLU A 307 -6.38 15.04 8.49
CA GLU A 307 -7.78 15.35 8.25
C GLU A 307 -8.17 16.58 9.07
N GLU A 308 -8.92 17.50 8.48
CA GLU A 308 -9.39 18.72 9.15
C GLU A 308 -10.89 18.91 8.96
N ARG A 309 -11.58 19.20 10.06
CA ARG A 309 -12.97 19.66 10.13
C ARG A 309 -12.98 21.06 10.76
N PRO A 310 -14.08 21.82 10.66
CA PRO A 310 -14.18 23.10 11.38
C PRO A 310 -13.90 22.91 12.88
N GLY A 311 -12.84 23.56 13.39
CA GLY A 311 -12.45 23.51 14.82
C GLY A 311 -11.79 22.20 15.28
N GLN A 312 -11.55 21.22 14.41
CA GLN A 312 -10.95 19.93 14.77
C GLN A 312 -9.97 19.44 13.70
N SER A 313 -8.87 18.82 14.12
CA SER A 313 -7.94 18.16 13.22
C SER A 313 -7.44 16.83 13.78
N SER A 314 -7.05 15.95 12.86
CA SER A 314 -6.49 14.64 13.13
C SER A 314 -5.23 14.44 12.29
N LEU A 315 -4.08 14.43 12.93
CA LEU A 315 -2.78 14.15 12.31
C LEU A 315 -2.48 12.65 12.39
N TYR A 316 -2.29 11.99 11.26
CA TYR A 316 -1.94 10.58 11.17
C TYR A 316 -0.43 10.39 11.06
N LEU A 317 0.11 9.56 11.94
CA LEU A 317 1.52 9.17 11.98
C LEU A 317 1.62 7.70 11.59
N TYR A 318 2.62 7.36 10.80
CA TYR A 318 2.73 6.06 10.15
C TYR A 318 4.05 5.38 10.48
N GLU A 319 4.09 4.06 10.34
CA GLU A 319 5.35 3.34 10.43
C GLU A 319 6.32 3.78 9.31
N PRO A 320 7.65 3.70 9.55
CA PRO A 320 8.64 4.08 8.56
C PRO A 320 8.47 3.35 7.23
N GLY A 321 8.41 4.11 6.13
CA GLY A 321 8.33 3.55 4.78
C GLY A 321 7.02 2.82 4.44
N SER A 322 5.96 2.98 5.25
CA SER A 322 4.68 2.30 5.06
C SER A 322 3.47 3.25 5.06
N TYR A 323 2.29 2.69 4.78
CA TYR A 323 0.98 3.31 5.04
C TYR A 323 0.26 2.66 6.23
N ALA A 324 0.95 1.80 6.99
CA ALA A 324 0.44 1.25 8.24
C ALA A 324 0.45 2.38 9.28
N PRO A 325 -0.70 2.71 9.87
CA PRO A 325 -0.76 3.79 10.84
C PRO A 325 -0.15 3.35 12.18
N LEU A 326 0.54 4.27 12.83
CA LEU A 326 1.25 4.07 14.10
C LEU A 326 0.55 4.82 15.23
N ALA A 327 0.24 6.10 15.01
CA ALA A 327 -0.47 6.94 15.97
C ALA A 327 -1.36 7.98 15.26
N ARG A 328 -2.27 8.58 16.02
CA ARG A 328 -3.11 9.70 15.61
C ARG A 328 -3.12 10.76 16.71
N VAL A 329 -2.91 12.01 16.32
CA VAL A 329 -3.00 13.17 17.23
C VAL A 329 -4.22 13.98 16.86
N ASP A 330 -5.17 14.06 17.79
CA ASP A 330 -6.38 14.87 17.66
C ASP A 330 -6.22 16.19 18.40
N GLN A 331 -6.58 17.27 17.73
CA GLN A 331 -6.60 18.62 18.27
C GLN A 331 -7.98 19.23 17.99
N ALA A 332 -8.72 19.56 19.05
CA ALA A 332 -9.93 20.37 18.98
C ALA A 332 -9.65 21.77 19.53
N GLU A 333 -10.31 22.80 19.01
CA GLU A 333 -10.14 24.18 19.45
C GLU A 333 -10.51 24.31 20.95
N GLY A 334 -9.58 24.83 21.76
CA GLY A 334 -9.77 24.98 23.21
C GLY A 334 -9.58 23.71 24.03
N GLU A 335 -9.24 22.56 23.41
CA GLU A 335 -8.90 21.31 24.12
C GLU A 335 -7.41 21.00 24.05
N GLU A 336 -6.93 20.19 24.99
CA GLU A 336 -5.59 19.59 24.92
C GLU A 336 -5.51 18.53 23.82
N GLN A 337 -4.28 18.31 23.33
CA GLN A 337 -4.02 17.28 22.31
C GLN A 337 -4.28 15.89 22.87
N LYS A 338 -5.03 15.07 22.11
CA LYS A 338 -5.31 13.68 22.45
C LYS A 338 -4.50 12.77 21.53
N LEU A 339 -3.74 11.86 22.13
CA LEU A 339 -2.88 10.93 21.42
C LEU A 339 -3.47 9.52 21.47
N TYR A 340 -3.59 8.91 20.30
CA TYR A 340 -4.09 7.57 20.10
C TYR A 340 -3.08 6.70 19.35
N TYR A 341 -3.07 5.41 19.63
CA TYR A 341 -2.11 4.45 19.07
C TYR A 341 -2.82 3.33 18.35
N PHE A 342 -2.38 3.05 17.12
CA PHE A 342 -2.93 1.97 16.31
C PHE A 342 -2.25 0.64 16.62
N HIS A 343 -3.05 -0.41 16.67
CA HIS A 343 -2.62 -1.80 16.78
C HIS A 343 -3.10 -2.54 15.54
N THR A 344 -2.16 -2.96 14.69
CA THR A 344 -2.48 -3.50 13.36
C THR A 344 -2.31 -5.02 13.28
N ASP A 345 -2.87 -5.63 12.24
CA ASP A 345 -2.52 -7.00 11.82
C ASP A 345 -1.10 -7.09 11.20
N GLN A 346 -0.76 -8.26 10.65
CA GLN A 346 0.53 -8.53 10.00
C GLN A 346 0.79 -7.72 8.72
N ILE A 347 -0.25 -7.17 8.10
CA ILE A 347 -0.16 -6.36 6.89
C ILE A 347 -0.47 -4.88 7.13
N GLY A 348 -0.62 -4.45 8.39
CA GLY A 348 -0.82 -3.03 8.73
C GLY A 348 -2.27 -2.56 8.73
N THR A 349 -3.25 -3.47 8.71
CA THR A 349 -4.68 -3.12 8.87
C THR A 349 -4.96 -2.78 10.34
N PRO A 350 -5.51 -1.60 10.67
CA PRO A 350 -5.90 -1.25 12.03
C PRO A 350 -6.95 -2.22 12.57
N LEU A 351 -6.68 -2.84 13.72
CA LEU A 351 -7.61 -3.75 14.40
C LEU A 351 -8.11 -3.16 15.71
N GLU A 352 -7.26 -2.42 16.42
CA GLU A 352 -7.63 -1.61 17.58
C GLU A 352 -6.93 -0.25 17.52
N MET A 353 -7.48 0.67 18.32
CA MET A 353 -6.83 1.92 18.66
C MET A 353 -6.96 2.13 20.17
N THR A 354 -5.86 2.50 20.83
CA THR A 354 -5.83 2.79 22.26
C THR A 354 -5.57 4.25 22.53
N ASP A 355 -6.06 4.77 23.66
CA ASP A 355 -5.62 6.05 24.21
C ASP A 355 -4.20 5.96 24.82
N ALA A 356 -3.74 7.07 25.41
CA ALA A 356 -2.43 7.16 26.06
C ALA A 356 -2.28 6.24 27.29
N ASP A 357 -3.38 5.88 27.96
CA ASP A 357 -3.40 4.99 29.14
C ASP A 357 -3.47 3.49 28.76
N GLY A 358 -3.56 3.21 27.45
CA GLY A 358 -3.62 1.86 26.91
C GLY A 358 -5.02 1.25 26.95
N SER A 359 -6.06 2.06 27.11
CA SER A 359 -7.46 1.61 27.02
C SER A 359 -7.88 1.56 25.56
N ILE A 360 -8.58 0.50 25.15
CA ILE A 360 -9.08 0.34 23.78
C ILE A 360 -10.29 1.27 23.61
N VAL A 361 -10.18 2.25 22.71
CA VAL A 361 -11.22 3.23 22.38
C VAL A 361 -11.89 2.97 21.03
N TRP A 362 -11.30 2.07 20.23
CA TRP A 362 -11.88 1.60 18.98
C TRP A 362 -11.38 0.17 18.67
N GLN A 363 -12.27 -0.69 18.19
CA GLN A 363 -11.97 -2.08 17.85
C GLN A 363 -12.87 -2.60 16.73
N ALA A 364 -12.27 -3.12 15.66
CA ALA A 364 -13.00 -3.68 14.51
C ALA A 364 -12.62 -5.13 14.20
N THR A 365 -13.60 -5.91 13.76
CA THR A 365 -13.41 -7.21 13.10
C THR A 365 -13.78 -7.04 11.63
N TYR A 366 -12.93 -7.58 10.75
CA TYR A 366 -13.09 -7.48 9.30
C TYR A 366 -13.36 -8.85 8.68
N LYS A 367 -14.17 -8.82 7.63
CA LYS A 367 -14.23 -9.88 6.62
C LYS A 367 -12.95 -9.90 5.80
N ALA A 368 -12.70 -10.99 5.08
CA ALA A 368 -11.46 -11.20 4.35
C ALA A 368 -11.09 -10.00 3.46
N TRP A 369 -12.07 -9.38 2.80
CA TRP A 369 -11.86 -8.30 1.83
C TRP A 369 -12.15 -6.90 2.40
N GLY A 370 -11.99 -6.73 3.71
CA GLY A 370 -11.94 -5.41 4.34
C GLY A 370 -13.28 -4.80 4.72
N SER A 371 -14.41 -5.48 4.46
CA SER A 371 -15.70 -5.06 5.03
C SER A 371 -15.67 -5.21 6.54
N VAL A 372 -16.13 -4.20 7.26
CA VAL A 372 -16.30 -4.29 8.72
C VAL A 372 -17.43 -5.27 9.01
N GLU A 373 -17.10 -6.34 9.73
CA GLU A 373 -18.05 -7.34 10.22
C GLU A 373 -18.67 -6.87 11.54
N LYS A 374 -17.84 -6.33 12.43
CA LYS A 374 -18.28 -5.85 13.74
C LYS A 374 -17.38 -4.73 14.24
N LEU A 375 -17.98 -3.68 14.81
CA LEU A 375 -17.30 -2.70 15.65
C LEU A 375 -17.61 -3.05 17.11
N ALA A 376 -16.64 -3.62 17.82
CA ALA A 376 -16.81 -4.03 19.22
C ALA A 376 -16.68 -2.84 20.17
N VAL A 377 -15.83 -1.87 19.82
CA VAL A 377 -15.67 -0.58 20.50
C VAL A 377 -15.63 0.51 19.43
N ASN A 378 -16.35 1.60 19.64
CA ASN A 378 -16.46 2.71 18.70
C ASN A 378 -16.68 4.04 19.44
N GLU A 379 -15.81 4.34 20.40
CA GLU A 379 -15.88 5.58 21.19
C GLU A 379 -15.38 6.78 20.39
N ILE A 380 -14.45 6.54 19.45
CA ILE A 380 -13.94 7.54 18.52
C ILE A 380 -14.07 7.06 17.07
N GLU A 381 -14.29 8.02 16.15
CA GLU A 381 -14.37 7.73 14.72
C GLU A 381 -12.98 7.33 14.19
N GLN A 382 -12.92 6.23 13.45
CA GLN A 382 -11.70 5.78 12.78
C GLN A 382 -12.06 5.31 11.36
N ASN A 383 -11.43 5.92 10.36
CA ASN A 383 -11.73 5.67 8.95
C ASN A 383 -10.63 4.94 8.18
N LEU A 384 -9.42 4.79 8.72
CA LEU A 384 -8.38 4.05 7.99
C LEU A 384 -8.74 2.57 7.91
N ARG A 385 -8.53 1.94 6.75
CA ARG A 385 -8.85 0.52 6.48
C ARG A 385 -7.57 -0.21 6.12
N PHE A 386 -7.54 -0.98 5.03
CA PHE A 386 -6.26 -1.48 4.52
C PHE A 386 -5.28 -0.32 4.28
N GLN A 387 -3.99 -0.62 4.25
CA GLN A 387 -2.96 0.39 4.03
C GLN A 387 -3.31 1.27 2.80
N GLY A 388 -3.37 2.59 3.00
CA GLY A 388 -3.74 3.59 1.98
C GLY A 388 -5.25 3.85 1.83
N GLN A 389 -6.10 3.09 2.50
CA GLN A 389 -7.55 3.21 2.39
C GLN A 389 -8.18 4.09 3.49
N TYR A 390 -9.18 4.85 3.09
CA TYR A 390 -10.02 5.69 3.96
C TYR A 390 -11.50 5.40 3.69
N PHE A 391 -12.27 5.08 4.74
CA PHE A 391 -13.69 4.76 4.66
C PHE A 391 -14.56 6.01 4.50
N ASP A 392 -15.44 5.97 3.49
CA ASP A 392 -16.46 6.98 3.25
C ASP A 392 -17.84 6.43 3.62
N ASP A 393 -18.39 6.89 4.74
CA ASP A 393 -19.66 6.45 5.33
C ASP A 393 -20.87 6.67 4.42
N GLU A 394 -20.89 7.77 3.66
CA GLU A 394 -21.95 8.13 2.72
C GLU A 394 -22.06 7.18 1.53
N THR A 395 -20.99 6.45 1.18
CA THR A 395 -20.99 5.47 0.08
C THR A 395 -20.79 4.04 0.54
N GLY A 396 -20.14 3.82 1.68
CA GLY A 396 -19.60 2.53 2.10
C GLY A 396 -18.35 2.10 1.33
N LEU A 397 -17.86 2.90 0.36
CA LEU A 397 -16.63 2.64 -0.37
C LEU A 397 -15.42 3.10 0.45
N HIS A 398 -14.26 2.53 0.13
CA HIS A 398 -12.98 2.96 0.65
C HIS A 398 -12.26 3.78 -0.42
N TYR A 399 -12.03 5.06 -0.18
CA TYR A 399 -11.10 5.84 -0.98
C TYR A 399 -9.68 5.27 -0.83
N ASN A 400 -9.03 4.97 -1.94
CA ASN A 400 -7.70 4.34 -2.00
C ASN A 400 -6.82 5.09 -3.01
N THR A 401 -6.36 6.29 -2.62
CA THR A 401 -5.52 7.23 -3.38
C THR A 401 -6.03 7.52 -4.81
N PHE A 402 -5.79 6.65 -5.78
CA PHE A 402 -6.20 6.84 -7.17
C PHE A 402 -7.52 6.15 -7.55
N ARG A 403 -8.06 5.28 -6.68
CA ARG A 403 -9.30 4.54 -6.93
C ARG A 403 -10.21 4.50 -5.71
N TYR A 404 -11.44 4.02 -5.92
CA TYR A 404 -12.37 3.66 -4.85
C TYR A 404 -12.56 2.15 -4.83
N TYR A 405 -12.45 1.57 -3.64
CA TYR A 405 -12.55 0.15 -3.38
C TYR A 405 -13.91 -0.18 -2.75
N ASP A 406 -14.61 -1.15 -3.34
CA ASP A 406 -15.82 -1.73 -2.77
C ASP A 406 -15.43 -2.95 -1.94
N PRO A 407 -15.46 -2.86 -0.59
CA PRO A 407 -15.05 -3.95 0.29
C PRO A 407 -16.03 -5.13 0.28
N GLU A 408 -17.32 -4.91 -0.02
CA GLU A 408 -18.33 -5.98 -0.05
C GLU A 408 -18.01 -6.97 -1.18
N VAL A 409 -17.55 -6.42 -2.32
CA VAL A 409 -17.16 -7.20 -3.50
C VAL A 409 -15.64 -7.37 -3.63
N GLY A 410 -14.86 -6.74 -2.77
CA GLY A 410 -13.41 -6.90 -2.73
C GLY A 410 -12.69 -6.43 -4.00
N ARG A 411 -13.19 -5.38 -4.66
CA ARG A 411 -12.66 -4.89 -5.95
C ARG A 411 -12.73 -3.38 -6.07
N PHE A 412 -11.99 -2.80 -7.01
CA PHE A 412 -12.13 -1.39 -7.37
C PHE A 412 -13.37 -1.14 -8.21
N VAL A 413 -13.90 0.09 -8.12
CA VAL A 413 -15.09 0.54 -8.87
C VAL A 413 -14.73 1.20 -10.21
N THR A 414 -13.44 1.45 -10.45
CA THR A 414 -12.89 1.97 -11.71
C THR A 414 -11.73 1.08 -12.18
N GLN A 415 -11.40 1.16 -13.48
CA GLN A 415 -10.26 0.46 -14.05
C GLN A 415 -8.93 1.01 -13.51
N ASP A 416 -7.91 0.16 -13.44
CA ASP A 416 -6.57 0.56 -13.03
C ASP A 416 -6.01 1.66 -13.95
N PRO A 417 -5.61 2.84 -13.41
CA PRO A 417 -5.04 3.93 -14.20
C PRO A 417 -3.77 3.54 -14.97
N ILE A 418 -3.02 2.54 -14.49
CA ILE A 418 -1.82 2.03 -15.20
C ILE A 418 -2.14 0.89 -16.18
N GLY A 419 -3.43 0.58 -16.35
CA GLY A 419 -3.96 -0.39 -17.30
C GLY A 419 -3.40 -1.80 -17.11
N LEU A 420 -3.12 -2.47 -18.23
CA LEU A 420 -2.58 -3.83 -18.23
C LEU A 420 -1.16 -3.95 -17.66
N SER A 421 -0.51 -2.82 -17.34
CA SER A 421 0.78 -2.83 -16.63
C SER A 421 0.63 -3.29 -15.18
N GLY A 422 -0.54 -3.06 -14.56
CA GLY A 422 -0.84 -3.57 -13.22
C GLY A 422 -1.21 -5.05 -13.26
N SER A 423 -2.32 -5.37 -13.94
CA SER A 423 -2.81 -6.76 -14.09
C SER A 423 -3.74 -6.92 -15.28
N PHE A 424 -3.98 -8.16 -15.69
CA PHE A 424 -5.01 -8.52 -16.67
C PHE A 424 -6.44 -8.29 -16.15
N ASN A 425 -6.62 -8.23 -14.83
CA ASN A 425 -7.88 -7.79 -14.22
C ASN A 425 -7.74 -6.36 -13.71
N LEU A 426 -8.32 -5.43 -14.47
CA LEU A 426 -8.23 -3.99 -14.23
C LEU A 426 -8.96 -3.51 -12.97
N TYR A 427 -9.78 -4.35 -12.34
CA TYR A 427 -10.54 -4.00 -11.13
C TYR A 427 -10.02 -4.72 -9.89
N ASN A 428 -9.00 -5.57 -10.03
CA ASN A 428 -8.51 -6.37 -8.92
C ASN A 428 -7.82 -5.48 -7.88
N TYR A 429 -7.97 -5.83 -6.59
CA TYR A 429 -7.20 -5.21 -5.51
C TYR A 429 -5.80 -5.80 -5.41
N ALA A 430 -5.75 -7.11 -5.16
CA ALA A 430 -4.51 -7.87 -5.01
C ALA A 430 -4.81 -9.38 -5.20
N PRO A 431 -3.80 -10.24 -5.31
CA PRO A 431 -4.01 -11.70 -5.40
C PRO A 431 -4.81 -12.27 -4.22
N ASN A 432 -4.52 -11.81 -3.00
CA ASN A 432 -5.31 -12.03 -1.80
C ASN A 432 -5.15 -10.83 -0.86
N SER A 433 -6.06 -10.66 0.10
CA SER A 433 -6.06 -9.53 1.05
C SER A 433 -5.33 -9.82 2.36
N THR A 434 -4.86 -11.05 2.59
CA THR A 434 -4.21 -11.47 3.85
C THR A 434 -2.69 -11.31 3.84
N GLY A 435 -2.08 -11.32 2.65
CA GLY A 435 -0.63 -11.17 2.45
C GLY A 435 -0.22 -9.98 1.59
N TRP A 436 -1.16 -9.23 1.00
CA TRP A 436 -0.86 -8.15 0.05
C TRP A 436 -1.57 -6.85 0.42
N ILE A 437 -0.96 -5.75 -0.01
CA ILE A 437 -1.50 -4.39 0.12
C ILE A 437 -1.40 -3.66 -1.22
N ASP A 438 -2.31 -2.71 -1.44
CA ASP A 438 -2.26 -1.76 -2.56
C ASP A 438 -2.65 -0.35 -2.06
N PRO A 439 -1.69 0.41 -1.48
CA PRO A 439 -1.99 1.73 -0.89
C PRO A 439 -2.22 2.86 -1.88
N LEU A 440 -1.81 2.66 -3.14
CA LEU A 440 -2.00 3.64 -4.19
C LEU A 440 -3.30 3.36 -4.96
N GLY A 441 -3.84 2.15 -4.84
CA GLY A 441 -4.85 1.68 -5.76
C GLY A 441 -4.27 1.48 -7.15
N TRP A 442 -3.04 0.98 -7.29
CA TRP A 442 -2.46 0.47 -8.53
C TRP A 442 -2.04 -0.98 -8.27
N THR A 443 -2.59 -1.94 -9.01
CA THR A 443 -2.40 -3.35 -8.69
C THR A 443 -0.91 -3.70 -8.59
N CYS A 444 -0.56 -4.38 -7.50
CA CYS A 444 0.73 -5.04 -7.32
C CYS A 444 0.85 -6.23 -8.30
N SER A 445 1.59 -6.04 -9.40
CA SER A 445 1.83 -7.13 -10.36
C SER A 445 2.78 -8.18 -9.78
N THR A 446 2.44 -9.46 -9.83
CA THR A 446 3.40 -10.57 -9.54
C THR A 446 4.40 -10.79 -10.67
N THR A 447 4.36 -9.98 -11.73
CA THR A 447 5.24 -10.15 -12.89
C THR A 447 6.53 -9.37 -12.64
N LEU A 448 7.60 -10.08 -12.29
CA LEU A 448 8.93 -9.50 -12.31
C LEU A 448 9.19 -9.02 -13.73
N THR A 449 9.43 -7.72 -13.94
CA THR A 449 9.86 -7.23 -15.25
C THR A 449 11.37 -7.12 -15.21
N VAL A 450 12.08 -8.09 -15.81
CA VAL A 450 13.53 -7.95 -15.99
C VAL A 450 13.76 -7.16 -17.27
N ASN A 451 14.54 -6.09 -17.20
CA ASN A 451 14.95 -5.38 -18.41
C ASN A 451 15.64 -6.33 -19.39
N LYS A 452 15.30 -6.22 -20.68
CA LYS A 452 15.96 -6.99 -21.73
C LYS A 452 17.48 -6.74 -21.68
N PRO A 453 18.33 -7.77 -21.84
CA PRO A 453 19.77 -7.60 -21.81
C PRO A 453 20.24 -6.60 -22.85
N LYS A 454 21.09 -5.64 -22.47
CA LYS A 454 21.66 -4.65 -23.42
C LYS A 454 22.43 -5.31 -24.58
N VAL A 455 22.92 -6.54 -24.42
CA VAL A 455 23.54 -7.29 -25.51
C VAL A 455 22.58 -7.51 -26.68
N LEU A 456 21.26 -7.64 -26.43
CA LEU A 456 20.26 -7.82 -27.48
C LEU A 456 20.04 -6.59 -28.36
N SER A 457 20.49 -5.41 -27.93
CA SER A 457 20.47 -4.19 -28.76
C SER A 457 21.75 -4.01 -29.59
N ASN A 458 22.73 -4.91 -29.51
CA ASN A 458 23.92 -4.85 -30.36
C ASN A 458 23.55 -5.17 -31.83
N SER A 459 23.88 -4.25 -32.74
CA SER A 459 23.66 -4.38 -34.19
C SER A 459 24.56 -5.42 -34.85
N GLU A 460 25.64 -5.84 -34.18
CA GLU A 460 26.62 -6.81 -34.69
C GLU A 460 26.21 -8.27 -34.48
N LEU A 461 25.13 -8.54 -33.73
CA LEU A 461 24.63 -9.90 -33.54
C LEU A 461 23.94 -10.44 -34.79
N SER A 462 24.30 -11.65 -35.19
CA SER A 462 23.52 -12.40 -36.19
C SER A 462 22.12 -12.74 -35.66
N SER A 463 21.19 -13.03 -36.58
CA SER A 463 19.82 -13.42 -36.22
C SER A 463 19.79 -14.69 -35.35
N ALA A 464 20.71 -15.63 -35.56
CA ALA A 464 20.82 -16.87 -34.79
C ALA A 464 21.30 -16.62 -33.35
N GLU A 465 22.31 -15.76 -33.17
CA GLU A 465 22.83 -15.37 -31.86
C GLU A 465 21.77 -14.60 -31.06
N ARG A 466 21.06 -13.67 -31.72
CA ARG A 466 19.96 -12.91 -31.11
C ARG A 466 18.84 -13.82 -30.62
N SER A 467 18.38 -14.75 -31.47
CA SER A 467 17.34 -15.72 -31.10
C SER A 467 17.75 -16.64 -29.95
N PHE A 468 19.02 -17.06 -29.91
CA PHE A 468 19.54 -17.86 -28.79
C PHE A 468 19.52 -17.07 -27.48
N LEU A 469 20.04 -15.85 -27.48
CA LEU A 469 20.08 -14.98 -26.29
C LEU A 469 18.68 -14.62 -25.79
N GLU A 470 17.73 -14.36 -26.70
CA GLU A 470 16.32 -14.13 -26.36
C GLU A 470 15.69 -15.36 -25.69
N LYS A 471 15.92 -16.57 -26.22
CA LYS A 471 15.44 -17.81 -25.59
C LYS A 471 16.03 -18.03 -24.21
N GLN A 472 17.32 -17.75 -24.00
CA GLN A 472 17.94 -17.85 -22.68
C GLN A 472 17.36 -16.82 -21.71
N PHE A 473 17.19 -15.58 -22.16
CA PHE A 473 16.55 -14.52 -21.39
C PHE A 473 15.12 -14.90 -20.96
N MET A 474 14.30 -15.40 -21.88
CA MET A 474 12.94 -15.86 -21.56
C MET A 474 12.93 -17.02 -20.56
N LYS A 475 13.88 -17.96 -20.65
CA LYS A 475 14.01 -19.04 -19.65
C LYS A 475 14.37 -18.50 -18.27
N LYS A 476 15.28 -17.53 -18.20
CA LYS A 476 15.64 -16.84 -16.95
C LYS A 476 14.44 -16.09 -16.39
N GLN A 477 13.78 -15.27 -17.20
CA GLN A 477 12.56 -14.54 -16.84
C GLN A 477 11.48 -15.46 -16.28
N ASN A 478 11.22 -16.60 -16.94
CA ASN A 478 10.23 -17.57 -16.48
C ASN A 478 10.67 -18.30 -15.20
N ALA A 479 11.96 -18.58 -15.03
CA ALA A 479 12.48 -19.15 -13.78
C ALA A 479 12.35 -18.17 -12.60
N LEU A 480 12.68 -16.90 -12.83
CA LEU A 480 12.50 -15.80 -11.88
C LEU A 480 11.02 -15.61 -11.54
N ASN A 481 10.12 -15.56 -12.52
CA ASN A 481 8.67 -15.44 -12.28
C ASN A 481 8.12 -16.63 -11.47
N ARG A 482 8.69 -17.83 -11.65
CA ARG A 482 8.32 -19.01 -10.86
C ARG A 482 8.88 -18.97 -9.44
N ALA A 483 10.11 -18.52 -9.24
CA ALA A 483 10.70 -18.33 -7.91
C ALA A 483 9.99 -17.21 -7.14
N ALA A 484 9.64 -16.12 -7.84
CA ALA A 484 8.75 -15.08 -7.33
C ALA A 484 7.44 -15.70 -6.89
N LYS A 485 6.67 -16.36 -7.76
CA LYS A 485 5.40 -16.99 -7.35
C LYS A 485 5.48 -17.96 -6.15
N ARG A 486 6.68 -18.43 -5.76
CA ARG A 486 6.90 -19.38 -4.67
C ARG A 486 7.48 -18.80 -3.37
N GLY A 487 7.66 -17.48 -3.23
CA GLY A 487 8.22 -16.95 -1.97
C GLY A 487 9.75 -16.89 -1.93
N GLU A 488 10.47 -17.36 -2.95
CA GLU A 488 11.88 -17.76 -2.83
C GLU A 488 12.89 -16.61 -3.02
N LEU A 489 12.43 -15.36 -3.13
CA LEU A 489 13.30 -14.22 -3.44
C LEU A 489 13.52 -13.35 -2.19
N ILE A 490 14.79 -13.17 -1.83
CA ILE A 490 15.21 -12.37 -0.67
C ILE A 490 15.68 -11.00 -1.14
N TRP A 491 15.06 -9.94 -0.63
CA TRP A 491 15.48 -8.55 -0.80
C TRP A 491 16.42 -8.13 0.32
N SER A 492 17.49 -7.40 -0.01
CA SER A 492 18.37 -6.76 0.97
C SER A 492 18.06 -5.25 1.03
N PRO A 493 17.57 -4.73 2.16
CA PRO A 493 17.43 -3.29 2.35
C PRO A 493 18.80 -2.59 2.20
N GLY A 494 18.83 -1.49 1.45
CA GLY A 494 20.02 -0.61 1.32
C GLY A 494 20.93 -0.90 0.13
N THR A 495 21.01 -2.14 -0.38
CA THR A 495 21.89 -2.46 -1.52
C THR A 495 21.19 -2.48 -2.87
N HIS A 496 19.86 -2.40 -2.90
CA HIS A 496 19.04 -2.56 -4.12
C HIS A 496 19.27 -3.92 -4.82
N ASP A 497 19.78 -4.92 -4.10
CA ASP A 497 20.06 -6.24 -4.65
C ASP A 497 18.98 -7.25 -4.28
N VAL A 498 18.70 -8.10 -5.25
CA VAL A 498 17.95 -9.34 -5.08
C VAL A 498 18.96 -10.47 -5.15
N ARG A 499 19.28 -11.04 -4.00
CA ARG A 499 20.29 -12.10 -3.92
C ARG A 499 19.63 -13.46 -4.09
N ILE A 500 19.94 -14.13 -5.20
CA ILE A 500 20.06 -15.58 -5.21
C ILE A 500 21.55 -15.85 -5.04
N SER A 501 22.03 -15.95 -3.80
CA SER A 501 23.44 -16.26 -3.52
C SER A 501 23.76 -17.69 -3.99
N SER A 502 24.12 -17.83 -5.27
CA SER A 502 24.87 -18.92 -5.95
C SER A 502 24.50 -19.12 -7.43
N VAL A 503 23.41 -18.53 -7.94
CA VAL A 503 22.85 -18.89 -9.28
C VAL A 503 23.20 -17.93 -10.41
N GLN A 504 23.47 -16.65 -10.14
CA GLN A 504 23.71 -15.67 -11.22
C GLN A 504 25.07 -15.84 -11.91
N ALA A 505 26.14 -16.09 -11.15
CA ALA A 505 27.48 -16.33 -11.70
C ALA A 505 27.56 -17.67 -12.45
N SER A 506 26.94 -18.72 -11.90
CA SER A 506 26.84 -20.04 -12.51
C SER A 506 25.97 -20.04 -13.77
N TYR A 507 24.86 -19.29 -13.79
CA TYR A 507 24.05 -19.08 -15.00
C TYR A 507 24.80 -18.30 -16.08
N ARG A 508 25.46 -17.18 -15.75
CA ARG A 508 26.28 -16.42 -16.71
C ARG A 508 27.38 -17.30 -17.31
N LYS A 509 28.09 -18.06 -16.48
CA LYS A 509 29.14 -18.99 -16.91
C LYS A 509 28.59 -20.10 -17.81
N ALA A 510 27.42 -20.66 -17.48
CA ALA A 510 26.76 -21.69 -18.29
C ALA A 510 26.26 -21.16 -19.65
N VAL A 511 25.70 -19.95 -19.69
CA VAL A 511 25.26 -19.30 -20.95
C VAL A 511 26.46 -18.92 -21.81
N ALA A 512 27.53 -18.36 -21.22
CA ALA A 512 28.78 -18.03 -21.92
C ALA A 512 29.38 -19.27 -22.59
N ALA A 513 29.58 -20.34 -21.82
CA ALA A 513 30.18 -21.58 -22.30
C ALA A 513 29.34 -22.25 -23.40
N ARG A 514 28.00 -22.12 -23.32
CA ARG A 514 27.11 -22.66 -24.36
C ARG A 514 27.11 -21.80 -25.62
N PHE A 515 27.17 -20.48 -25.48
CA PHE A 515 27.27 -19.54 -26.61
C PHE A 515 28.60 -19.75 -27.36
N GLU A 516 29.71 -19.79 -26.63
CA GLU A 516 31.05 -20.02 -27.19
C GLU A 516 31.15 -21.35 -27.94
N ARG A 517 30.54 -22.43 -27.41
CA ARG A 517 30.47 -23.72 -28.09
C ARG A 517 29.71 -23.68 -29.43
N MET A 518 28.70 -22.82 -29.54
CA MET A 518 27.85 -22.77 -30.75
C MET A 518 28.33 -21.75 -31.78
N PHE A 519 28.95 -20.67 -31.34
CA PHE A 519 29.28 -19.52 -32.20
C PHE A 519 30.79 -19.22 -32.25
N GLY A 520 31.63 -19.99 -31.55
CA GLY A 520 33.10 -19.90 -31.62
C GLY A 520 33.71 -18.71 -30.88
N GLN A 521 32.91 -17.91 -30.19
CA GLN A 521 33.35 -16.73 -29.44
C GLN A 521 32.55 -16.57 -28.14
N ALA A 522 33.18 -16.10 -27.07
CA ALA A 522 32.48 -15.76 -25.84
C ALA A 522 31.76 -14.40 -26.03
N PRO A 523 30.45 -14.30 -25.70
CA PRO A 523 29.75 -13.03 -25.78
C PRO A 523 30.23 -12.10 -24.65
N ASP A 524 30.26 -10.78 -24.88
CA ASP A 524 30.49 -9.81 -23.81
C ASP A 524 29.27 -9.76 -22.87
N LEU A 525 29.32 -10.61 -21.85
CA LEU A 525 28.29 -10.69 -20.81
C LEU A 525 28.57 -9.76 -19.63
N SER A 526 29.61 -8.92 -19.67
CA SER A 526 29.84 -7.89 -18.65
C SER A 526 28.67 -6.91 -18.58
N LYS A 527 27.93 -6.77 -19.69
CA LYS A 527 26.70 -5.97 -19.83
C LYS A 527 25.42 -6.78 -19.68
N LEU A 528 25.51 -8.07 -19.37
CA LEU A 528 24.36 -8.93 -19.06
C LEU A 528 23.88 -8.63 -17.63
N ASN A 529 23.28 -7.45 -17.47
CA ASN A 529 22.82 -6.81 -16.24
C ASN A 529 23.96 -6.40 -15.30
N ALA A 530 24.69 -5.35 -15.68
CA ALA A 530 25.31 -4.48 -14.68
C ALA A 530 24.16 -3.80 -13.89
N ASP A 531 24.10 -4.10 -12.60
CA ASP A 531 23.60 -3.24 -11.52
C ASP A 531 22.24 -2.57 -11.74
N HIS A 532 21.18 -3.37 -11.90
CA HIS A 532 19.83 -2.85 -11.71
C HIS A 532 19.00 -3.75 -10.78
N PRO A 533 18.29 -3.16 -9.80
CA PRO A 533 17.35 -3.87 -8.96
C PRO A 533 16.36 -4.59 -9.86
N VAL A 534 16.29 -5.91 -9.69
CA VAL A 534 15.14 -6.67 -10.19
C VAL A 534 13.94 -6.11 -9.45
N ASP A 535 12.88 -5.72 -10.17
CA ASP A 535 11.57 -5.39 -9.59
C ASP A 535 11.08 -6.64 -8.87
N LEU A 536 11.44 -6.77 -7.60
CA LEU A 536 11.11 -7.93 -6.79
C LEU A 536 9.75 -7.70 -6.20
N ILE A 537 8.85 -8.57 -6.59
CA ILE A 537 7.68 -8.89 -5.80
C ILE A 537 7.84 -10.37 -5.59
N VAL A 538 8.26 -10.76 -4.39
CA VAL A 538 7.73 -11.89 -3.62
C VAL A 538 8.75 -12.26 -2.54
N GLY A 539 8.27 -12.38 -1.30
CA GLY A 539 9.03 -12.97 -0.17
C GLY A 539 9.05 -12.10 1.08
N GLY A 540 8.72 -10.80 0.95
CA GLY A 540 8.73 -9.86 2.07
C GLY A 540 7.36 -9.64 2.73
N SER A 541 7.38 -8.98 3.89
CA SER A 541 6.21 -8.39 4.54
C SER A 541 5.50 -7.40 3.60
N ALA A 542 4.23 -7.09 3.87
CA ALA A 542 3.47 -6.12 3.07
C ALA A 542 4.21 -4.77 2.94
N THR A 543 4.78 -4.28 4.05
CA THR A 543 5.60 -3.06 4.09
C THR A 543 6.82 -3.14 3.16
N GLN A 544 7.52 -4.28 3.13
CA GLN A 544 8.65 -4.47 2.23
C GLN A 544 8.21 -4.42 0.76
N ARG A 545 7.09 -5.09 0.41
CA ARG A 545 6.56 -5.06 -0.97
C ARG A 545 6.19 -3.65 -1.42
N LEU A 546 5.64 -2.85 -0.53
CA LEU A 546 5.29 -1.45 -0.78
C LEU A 546 6.50 -0.54 -0.94
N GLN A 547 7.52 -0.67 -0.09
CA GLN A 547 8.78 0.08 -0.23
C GLN A 547 9.36 -0.13 -1.63
N MET A 548 9.33 -1.38 -2.09
CA MET A 548 9.78 -1.76 -3.43
C MET A 548 8.87 -1.21 -4.54
N LEU A 549 7.54 -1.26 -4.38
CA LEU A 549 6.60 -0.67 -5.34
C LEU A 549 6.83 0.83 -5.51
N ASN A 550 7.01 1.58 -4.42
CA ASN A 550 7.30 3.00 -4.45
C ASN A 550 8.61 3.30 -5.19
N GLU A 551 9.65 2.49 -4.96
CA GLU A 551 10.91 2.61 -5.71
C GLU A 551 10.75 2.31 -7.20
N THR A 552 9.97 1.28 -7.57
CA THR A 552 9.68 0.91 -8.96
C THR A 552 8.86 2.00 -9.67
N ILE A 553 7.86 2.57 -8.99
CA ILE A 553 7.07 3.70 -9.50
C ILE A 553 7.97 4.90 -9.71
N ASN A 554 8.82 5.25 -8.74
CA ASN A 554 9.75 6.38 -8.89
C ASN A 554 10.75 6.16 -10.04
N LYS A 555 11.25 4.93 -10.24
CA LYS A 555 12.10 4.57 -11.39
C LYS A 555 11.34 4.60 -12.71
N SER A 556 10.09 4.13 -12.74
CA SER A 556 9.22 4.11 -13.91
C SER A 556 8.77 5.51 -14.32
N VAL A 557 8.40 6.35 -13.36
CA VAL A 557 8.10 7.79 -13.53
C VAL A 557 9.35 8.52 -13.99
N GLY A 558 10.51 8.27 -13.38
CA GLY A 558 11.80 8.81 -13.85
C GLY A 558 12.14 8.37 -15.28
N SER A 559 11.88 7.11 -15.64
CA SER A 559 12.06 6.59 -17.00
C SER A 559 11.06 7.20 -18.00
N SER A 560 9.82 7.42 -17.57
CA SER A 560 8.76 8.04 -18.35
C SER A 560 9.04 9.53 -18.59
N LEU A 561 9.53 10.25 -17.58
CA LEU A 561 10.04 11.63 -17.68
C LEU A 561 11.27 11.70 -18.61
N LYS A 562 12.21 10.74 -18.51
CA LYS A 562 13.34 10.62 -19.45
C LYS A 562 12.88 10.41 -20.89
N ASN A 563 11.86 9.56 -21.10
CA ASN A 563 11.30 9.29 -22.42
C ASN A 563 10.49 10.47 -22.97
N ALA A 564 9.72 11.16 -22.12
CA ALA A 564 9.02 12.39 -22.47
C ALA A 564 10.01 13.51 -22.84
N GLY A 565 11.09 13.66 -22.07
CA GLY A 565 12.17 14.61 -22.37
C GLY A 565 12.87 14.32 -23.69
N ARG A 566 13.15 13.05 -24.01
CA ARG A 566 13.68 12.65 -25.32
C ARG A 566 12.72 12.92 -26.47
N LYS A 567 11.43 12.63 -26.30
CA LYS A 567 10.39 12.95 -27.30
C LYS A 567 10.23 14.46 -27.51
N ALA A 568 10.50 15.26 -26.48
CA ALA A 568 10.51 16.71 -26.54
C ALA A 568 11.83 17.30 -27.11
N GLY A 569 12.78 16.47 -27.53
CA GLY A 569 14.01 16.91 -28.20
C GLY A 569 15.15 17.35 -27.28
N LEU A 570 15.04 17.15 -25.96
CA LEU A 570 16.09 17.50 -24.99
C LEU A 570 17.36 16.67 -25.23
N GLN A 571 18.51 17.33 -25.28
CA GLN A 571 19.81 16.71 -25.53
C GLN A 571 20.60 16.54 -24.23
N PRO A 572 21.53 15.57 -24.15
CA PRO A 572 22.47 15.47 -23.05
C PRO A 572 23.31 16.76 -22.94
N GLY A 573 23.08 17.56 -21.89
CA GLY A 573 23.78 18.83 -21.65
C GLY A 573 22.87 20.05 -21.44
N ASP A 574 21.57 19.94 -21.72
CA ASP A 574 20.62 21.00 -21.37
C ASP A 574 20.45 21.09 -19.84
N LYS A 575 20.31 22.30 -19.26
CA LYS A 575 20.16 22.49 -17.79
C LYS A 575 19.02 21.66 -17.18
N ILE A 576 17.99 21.34 -17.96
CA ILE A 576 16.85 20.48 -17.57
C ILE A 576 17.19 18.99 -17.77
N SER A 577 18.06 18.64 -18.73
CA SER A 577 18.53 17.27 -18.93
C SER A 577 19.36 16.78 -17.73
N SER A 578 20.15 17.65 -17.08
CA SER A 578 20.92 17.27 -15.89
C SER A 578 20.05 16.94 -14.67
N ILE A 579 18.83 17.45 -14.63
CA ILE A 579 17.84 17.22 -13.56
C ILE A 579 17.02 15.96 -13.84
N ILE A 580 16.80 15.62 -15.13
CA ILE A 580 16.03 14.45 -15.56
C ILE A 580 16.91 13.19 -15.67
N PHE A 581 18.21 13.30 -15.97
CA PHE A 581 19.09 12.15 -16.26
C PHE A 581 19.99 11.68 -15.10
N LYS A 582 20.22 12.50 -14.08
CA LYS A 582 20.78 12.05 -12.79
C LYS A 582 19.65 11.57 -11.89
#